data_AF-A0A7X0ASU2-F1
#
_entry.id   AF-A0A7X0ASU2-F1
#
_cell.length_a   1.000
_cell.length_b   1.000
_cell.length_c   1.000
_cell.angle_alpha   90.00
_cell.angle_beta   90.00
_cell.angle_gamma   90.00
#
_symmetry.space_group_name_H-M   'P 1'
#
loop_
_entity.id
_entity.type
_entity.pdbx_description
1 polymer ?
#
loop_
_entity_poly.entity_id
_entity_poly.type
_entity_poly.pdbx_seq_one_letter_code
_entity_poly.pdbx_strand_id
1 'polypeptide(L)'
;MNAPARRELVRQMVDKGLSERRSLAVAGMSASAYRYATRPDRDAELRQRILTLAQRHKRYGVGMIHLKLQQAGLLVNYKRVERLYQEAELQVRRRKRKKVPVTEQQPLARPTTANEVWSIDFVFDRTAARRP
;
A
#
# COMPACT_ATOMS: atom_id res chain seq x y z
N MET A 1 -19.27 25.66 21.42
CA MET A 1 -19.08 24.30 22.00
C MET A 1 -19.11 23.26 20.89
N ASN A 2 -18.05 22.45 20.77
CA ASN A 2 -17.95 21.39 19.76
C ASN A 2 -18.78 20.16 20.16
N ALA A 3 -19.11 19.30 19.20
CA ALA A 3 -19.87 18.05 19.45
C ALA A 3 -19.29 17.17 20.60
N PRO A 4 -17.98 16.90 20.71
CA PRO A 4 -17.45 16.14 21.85
C PRO A 4 -17.65 16.84 23.20
N ALA A 5 -17.52 18.17 23.26
CA ALA A 5 -17.70 18.95 24.48
C ALA A 5 -19.16 18.91 24.98
N ARG A 6 -20.13 18.97 24.06
CA ARG A 6 -21.55 18.79 24.40
C ARG A 6 -21.85 17.37 24.90
N ARG A 7 -21.21 16.36 24.31
CA ARG A 7 -21.37 14.96 24.71
C ARG A 7 -20.86 14.72 26.13
N GLU A 8 -19.74 15.35 26.47
CA GLU A 8 -19.16 15.33 27.81
C GLU A 8 -20.03 16.08 28.84
N LEU A 9 -20.56 17.25 28.47
CA LEU A 9 -21.51 17.98 29.31
C LEU A 9 -22.76 17.15 29.64
N VAL A 10 -23.33 16.44 28.65
CA VAL A 10 -24.48 15.55 28.86
C VAL A 10 -24.13 14.43 29.84
N ARG A 11 -22.94 13.81 29.73
CA ARG A 11 -22.48 12.78 30.69
C ARG A 11 -22.39 13.33 32.10
N GLN A 12 -21.75 14.48 32.29
CA GLN A 12 -21.62 15.11 33.60
C GLN A 12 -22.98 15.47 34.22
N MET A 13 -23.96 15.88 33.42
CA MET A 13 -25.31 16.15 33.90
C MET A 13 -26.03 14.88 34.33
N VAL A 14 -25.88 13.79 33.56
CA VAL A 14 -26.45 12.48 33.89
C VAL A 14 -25.82 11.91 35.17
N ASP A 15 -24.50 12.00 35.31
CA ASP A 15 -23.77 11.55 36.51
C ASP A 15 -24.18 12.33 37.78
N LYS A 16 -24.60 13.60 37.61
CA LYS A 16 -25.15 14.45 38.68
C LYS A 16 -26.65 14.21 38.94
N GLY A 17 -27.26 13.21 38.30
CA GLY A 17 -28.63 12.77 38.56
C GLY A 17 -29.71 13.37 37.65
N LEU A 18 -29.36 14.12 36.59
CA LEU A 18 -30.35 14.54 35.59
C LEU A 18 -30.68 13.39 34.63
N SER A 19 -31.94 13.31 34.19
CA SER A 19 -32.32 12.34 33.15
C SER A 19 -31.65 12.66 31.82
N GLU A 20 -31.27 11.64 31.05
CA GLU A 20 -30.63 11.80 29.73
C GLU A 20 -31.40 12.76 28.82
N ARG A 21 -32.74 12.66 28.80
CA ARG A 21 -33.61 13.57 28.02
C ARG A 21 -33.47 15.03 28.43
N ARG A 22 -33.39 15.31 29.74
CA ARG A 22 -33.24 16.68 30.27
C ARG A 22 -31.84 17.21 29.98
N SER A 23 -30.82 16.39 30.18
CA SER A 23 -29.43 16.71 29.87
C SER A 23 -29.23 17.03 28.38
N LEU A 24 -29.85 16.26 27.47
CA LEU A 24 -29.82 16.50 26.03
C LEU A 24 -30.53 17.80 25.61
N ALA A 25 -31.67 18.11 26.24
CA ALA A 25 -32.40 19.35 26.01
C ALA A 25 -31.57 20.57 26.43
N VAL A 26 -30.94 20.52 27.61
CA VAL A 26 -30.08 21.61 28.10
C VAL A 26 -28.82 21.77 27.25
N ALA A 27 -28.20 20.67 26.82
CA ALA A 27 -27.00 20.69 25.98
C ALA A 27 -27.27 20.99 24.49
N GLY A 28 -28.53 21.00 24.05
CA GLY A 28 -28.90 21.19 22.65
C GLY A 28 -28.28 20.12 21.73
N MET A 29 -28.37 18.85 22.13
CA MET A 29 -27.81 17.71 21.40
C MET A 29 -28.89 16.65 21.14
N SER A 30 -28.90 16.07 19.94
CA SER A 30 -29.81 14.96 19.64
C SER A 30 -29.36 13.68 20.34
N ALA A 31 -30.31 12.83 20.72
CA ALA A 31 -30.01 11.52 21.29
C ALA A 31 -29.17 10.64 20.36
N SER A 32 -29.37 10.75 19.03
CA SER A 32 -28.59 10.02 18.03
C SER A 32 -27.12 10.43 18.03
N ALA A 33 -26.81 11.72 18.13
CA ALA A 33 -25.45 12.23 18.17
C ALA A 33 -24.74 11.92 19.51
N TYR A 34 -25.50 11.82 20.59
CA TYR A 34 -25.01 11.41 21.90
C TYR A 34 -24.66 9.92 21.95
N ARG A 35 -25.55 9.07 21.42
CA ARG A 35 -25.39 7.60 21.40
C ARG A 35 -24.49 7.09 20.29
N TYR A 36 -24.12 7.94 19.33
CA TYR A 36 -23.22 7.55 18.25
C TYR A 36 -21.86 7.13 18.79
N ALA A 37 -21.55 5.85 18.65
CA ALA A 37 -20.22 5.30 18.88
C ALA A 37 -19.57 4.98 17.53
N THR A 38 -18.30 5.37 17.37
CA THR A 38 -17.52 5.01 16.19
C THR A 38 -17.41 3.49 16.11
N ARG A 39 -17.71 2.93 14.94
CA ARG A 39 -17.59 1.49 14.73
C ARG A 39 -16.11 1.08 14.79
N PRO A 40 -15.79 -0.09 15.37
CA PRO A 40 -14.41 -0.58 15.38
C PRO A 40 -13.90 -0.76 13.95
N ASP A 41 -12.61 -0.49 13.75
CA ASP A 41 -11.96 -0.66 12.45
C ASP A 41 -11.93 -2.16 12.07
N ARG A 42 -12.73 -2.53 11.08
CA ARG A 42 -12.82 -3.90 10.55
C ARG A 42 -11.55 -4.33 9.83
N ASP A 43 -10.68 -3.39 9.46
CA ASP A 43 -9.44 -3.65 8.75
C ASP A 43 -8.23 -3.76 9.70
N ALA A 44 -8.40 -3.53 11.00
CA ALA A 44 -7.29 -3.46 11.95
C ALA A 44 -6.40 -4.73 11.93
N GLU A 45 -7.02 -5.92 11.99
CA GLU A 45 -6.28 -7.20 11.97
C GLU A 45 -5.56 -7.43 10.62
N LEU A 46 -6.25 -7.12 9.52
CA LEU A 46 -5.69 -7.27 8.18
C LEU A 46 -4.52 -6.29 7.95
N ARG A 47 -4.66 -5.05 8.42
CA ARG A 47 -3.60 -4.03 8.37
C ARG A 47 -2.37 -4.49 9.14
N GLN A 48 -2.54 -5.04 10.34
CA GLN A 48 -1.43 -5.60 11.12
C GLN A 48 -0.71 -6.73 10.38
N ARG A 49 -1.45 -7.69 9.81
CA ARG A 49 -0.85 -8.76 9.00
C ARG A 49 -0.09 -8.25 7.78
N ILE A 50 -0.64 -7.26 7.06
CA ILE A 50 0.03 -6.61 5.93
C ILE A 50 1.35 -5.96 6.39
N LEU A 51 1.31 -5.23 7.51
CA LEU A 51 2.50 -4.59 8.09
C LEU A 51 3.56 -5.62 8.47
N THR A 52 3.19 -6.71 9.16
CA THR A 52 4.12 -7.79 9.52
C THR A 52 4.77 -8.41 8.28
N LEU A 53 3.99 -8.70 7.24
CA LEU A 53 4.52 -9.26 5.99
C LEU A 53 5.46 -8.28 5.27
N ALA A 54 5.10 -7.00 5.22
CA ALA A 54 5.92 -5.97 4.58
C ALA A 54 7.24 -5.73 5.34
N GLN A 55 7.22 -5.77 6.68
CA GLN A 55 8.42 -5.67 7.52
C GLN A 55 9.34 -6.87 7.32
N ARG A 56 8.77 -8.08 7.26
CA ARG A 56 9.52 -9.32 6.99
C ARG A 56 10.10 -9.33 5.58
N HIS A 57 9.38 -8.81 4.59
CA HIS A 57 9.74 -8.84 3.19
C HIS A 57 9.76 -7.43 2.55
N LYS A 58 10.78 -6.63 2.88
CA LYS A 58 10.90 -5.22 2.46
C LYS A 58 10.86 -4.95 0.94
N ARG A 59 11.07 -5.97 0.11
CA ARG A 59 11.05 -5.88 -1.36
C ARG A 59 9.69 -6.23 -1.97
N TYR A 60 8.76 -6.74 -1.19
CA TYR A 60 7.46 -7.18 -1.69
C TYR A 60 6.56 -5.98 -1.90
N GLY A 61 6.05 -5.84 -3.12
CA GLY A 61 4.93 -4.96 -3.40
C GLY A 61 3.58 -5.61 -3.08
N VAL A 62 2.51 -4.87 -3.29
CA VAL A 62 1.13 -5.28 -3.01
C VAL A 62 0.76 -6.67 -3.55
N GLY A 63 1.14 -7.02 -4.78
CA GLY A 63 0.81 -8.32 -5.37
C GLY A 63 1.45 -9.50 -4.64
N MET A 64 2.69 -9.33 -4.17
CA MET A 64 3.37 -10.40 -3.43
C MET A 64 2.83 -10.52 -2.01
N ILE A 65 2.46 -9.40 -1.37
CA ILE A 65 1.77 -9.43 -0.07
C ILE A 65 0.40 -10.10 -0.20
N HIS A 66 -0.37 -9.77 -1.24
CA HIS A 66 -1.68 -10.40 -1.51
C HIS A 66 -1.54 -11.91 -1.71
N LEU A 67 -0.56 -12.35 -2.49
CA LEU A 67 -0.25 -13.76 -2.68
C LEU A 67 0.13 -14.45 -1.36
N LYS A 68 0.92 -13.79 -0.50
CA LYS A 68 1.25 -14.32 0.84
C LYS A 68 0.04 -14.43 1.76
N LEU A 69 -0.89 -13.49 1.69
CA LEU A 69 -2.15 -13.57 2.43
C LEU A 69 -3.01 -14.75 1.94
N GLN A 70 -3.10 -14.97 0.62
CA GLN A 70 -3.79 -16.14 0.07
C GLN A 70 -3.15 -17.46 0.50
N GLN A 71 -1.80 -17.55 0.50
CA GLN A 71 -1.08 -18.73 0.99
C GLN A 71 -1.34 -19.01 2.48
N ALA A 72 -1.63 -17.97 3.27
CA ALA A 72 -2.03 -18.09 4.67
C ALA A 72 -3.53 -18.39 4.86
N GLY A 73 -4.27 -18.67 3.78
CA GLY A 73 -5.72 -18.97 3.82
C GLY A 73 -6.62 -17.74 3.90
N LEU A 74 -6.09 -16.52 3.81
CA LEU A 74 -6.86 -15.29 3.87
C LEU A 74 -7.33 -14.89 2.47
N LEU A 75 -8.56 -15.27 2.14
CA LEU A 75 -9.22 -14.90 0.88
C LEU A 75 -9.70 -13.44 0.92
N VAL A 76 -8.78 -12.51 0.70
CA VAL A 76 -9.07 -11.08 0.66
C VAL A 76 -9.01 -10.57 -0.78
N ASN A 77 -9.94 -9.68 -1.15
CA ASN A 77 -9.92 -9.00 -2.44
C ASN A 77 -8.62 -8.16 -2.58
N TYR A 78 -7.95 -8.31 -3.71
CA TYR A 78 -6.75 -7.56 -4.06
C TYR A 78 -6.91 -6.03 -3.84
N LYS A 79 -8.03 -5.43 -4.28
CA LYS A 79 -8.28 -3.98 -4.14
C LYS A 79 -8.29 -3.53 -2.68
N ARG A 80 -8.77 -4.38 -1.77
CA ARG A 80 -8.79 -4.09 -0.32
C ARG A 80 -7.37 -4.10 0.25
N VAL A 81 -6.55 -5.06 -0.17
CA VAL A 81 -5.13 -5.13 0.23
C VAL A 81 -4.36 -3.93 -0.33
N GLU A 82 -4.59 -3.57 -1.59
CA GLU A 82 -3.96 -2.42 -2.23
C GLU A 82 -4.27 -1.12 -1.50
N ARG A 83 -5.54 -0.86 -1.16
CA ARG A 83 -5.92 0.33 -0.38
C ARG A 83 -5.18 0.38 0.96
N LEU A 84 -5.22 -0.70 1.75
CA LEU A 84 -4.57 -0.74 3.06
C LEU A 84 -3.04 -0.60 2.97
N TYR A 85 -2.45 -1.13 1.91
CA TYR A 85 -1.02 -1.01 1.64
C TYR A 85 -0.61 0.43 1.31
N GLN A 86 -1.44 1.15 0.53
CA GLN A 86 -1.24 2.57 0.24
C GLN A 86 -1.41 3.45 1.48
N GLU A 87 -2.48 3.23 2.26
CA GLU A 87 -2.72 3.95 3.52
C GLU A 87 -1.60 3.75 4.55
N ALA A 88 -0.90 2.62 4.49
CA ALA A 88 0.26 2.32 5.34
C ALA A 88 1.61 2.79 4.75
N GLU A 89 1.59 3.49 3.61
CA GLU A 89 2.76 4.04 2.92
C GLU A 89 3.86 3.01 2.61
N LEU A 90 3.48 1.75 2.36
CA LEU A 90 4.43 0.63 2.22
C LEU A 90 5.09 0.56 0.84
N GLN A 91 4.99 1.59 0.00
CA GLN A 91 5.43 1.53 -1.39
C GLN A 91 6.93 1.27 -1.52
N VAL A 92 7.26 0.19 -2.24
CA VAL A 92 8.66 -0.18 -2.49
C VAL A 92 9.28 0.87 -3.42
N ARG A 93 10.23 1.64 -2.89
CA ARG A 93 10.95 2.64 -3.68
C ARG A 93 11.72 1.98 -4.81
N ARG A 94 11.38 2.34 -6.04
CA ARG A 94 12.15 1.93 -7.22
C ARG A 94 13.48 2.69 -7.23
N ARG A 95 14.59 1.95 -7.30
CA ARG A 95 15.91 2.55 -7.49
C ARG A 95 15.96 3.18 -8.88
N LYS A 96 16.25 4.48 -8.96
CA LYS A 96 16.54 5.13 -10.26
C LYS A 96 17.76 4.45 -10.88
N ARG A 97 17.63 3.97 -12.12
CA ARG A 97 18.76 3.43 -12.88
C ARG A 97 19.76 4.57 -13.08
N LYS A 98 21.01 4.38 -12.67
CA LYS A 98 22.08 5.33 -12.98
C LYS A 98 22.19 5.40 -14.51
N LYS A 99 22.06 6.60 -15.08
CA LYS A 99 22.38 6.81 -16.49
C LYS A 99 23.90 6.68 -16.60
N VAL A 100 24.37 5.71 -17.38
CA VAL A 100 25.77 5.65 -17.79
C VAL A 100 25.94 6.82 -18.77
N PRO A 101 26.85 7.78 -18.53
CA PRO A 101 27.11 8.82 -19.51
C PRO A 101 27.54 8.16 -20.82
N VAL A 102 27.02 8.68 -21.93
CA VAL A 102 27.43 8.23 -23.26
C VAL A 102 28.90 8.61 -23.40
N THR A 103 29.80 7.63 -23.28
CA THR A 103 31.20 7.80 -23.69
C THR A 103 31.22 8.19 -25.16
N GLU A 104 32.15 9.07 -25.57
CA GLU A 104 32.39 9.38 -26.98
C GLU A 104 32.45 8.07 -27.78
N GLN A 105 31.44 7.84 -28.61
CA GLN A 105 31.45 6.69 -29.49
C GLN A 105 32.53 6.95 -30.52
N GLN A 106 33.61 6.17 -30.47
CA GLN A 106 34.63 6.22 -31.49
C GLN A 106 33.96 5.82 -32.81
N PRO A 107 33.99 6.68 -33.85
CA PRO A 107 33.35 6.37 -35.11
C PRO A 107 33.95 5.07 -35.66
N LEU A 108 33.08 4.14 -36.08
CA LEU A 108 33.50 2.88 -36.67
C LEU A 108 34.38 3.19 -37.90
N ALA A 109 35.63 2.76 -37.85
CA ALA A 109 36.54 2.87 -38.99
C ALA A 109 35.97 2.05 -40.15
N ARG A 110 35.82 2.68 -41.33
CA ARG A 110 35.42 1.96 -42.54
C ARG A 110 36.64 1.25 -43.11
N PRO A 111 36.62 -0.09 -43.26
CA PRO A 111 37.71 -0.80 -43.90
C PRO A 111 37.82 -0.35 -45.36
N THR A 112 39.05 -0.15 -45.82
CA THR A 112 39.37 0.22 -47.21
C THR A 112 39.68 -1.01 -48.06
N THR A 113 40.07 -2.11 -47.40
CA THR A 113 40.47 -3.38 -48.04
C THR A 113 39.71 -4.58 -47.46
N ALA A 114 39.69 -5.69 -48.21
CA ALA A 114 39.10 -6.93 -47.72
C ALA A 114 39.90 -7.48 -46.52
N ASN A 115 39.21 -8.09 -45.55
CA ASN A 115 39.78 -8.70 -44.33
C ASN A 115 40.46 -7.74 -43.33
N GLU A 116 40.22 -6.43 -43.44
CA GLU A 116 40.80 -5.41 -42.56
C GLU A 116 40.10 -5.32 -41.19
N VAL A 117 38.82 -5.70 -41.12
CA VAL A 117 38.02 -5.69 -39.88
C VAL A 117 37.28 -7.02 -39.74
N TRP A 118 37.30 -7.58 -38.53
CA TRP A 118 36.58 -8.80 -38.17
C TRP A 118 35.50 -8.45 -37.16
N SER A 119 34.22 -8.67 -37.52
CA SER A 119 33.10 -8.59 -36.60
C SER A 119 32.84 -9.96 -35.97
N ILE A 120 32.54 -9.98 -34.67
CA ILE A 120 31.93 -11.14 -34.04
C ILE A 120 30.42 -11.00 -34.18
N ASP A 121 29.80 -11.95 -34.88
CA ASP A 121 28.36 -12.10 -34.95
C ASP A 121 27.92 -13.23 -34.01
N PHE A 122 27.03 -12.92 -33.07
CA PHE A 122 26.44 -13.94 -32.20
C PHE A 122 25.22 -14.55 -32.90
N VAL A 123 25.28 -15.85 -33.18
CA VAL A 123 24.12 -16.62 -33.63
C VAL A 123 23.48 -17.27 -32.41
N PHE A 124 22.24 -16.89 -32.11
CA PHE A 124 21.45 -17.58 -31.10
C PHE A 124 20.72 -18.75 -31.73
N ASP A 125 21.13 -19.96 -31.40
CA ASP A 125 20.37 -21.14 -31.76
C ASP A 125 19.17 -21.28 -30.81
N ARG A 126 17.96 -21.33 -31.37
CA ARG A 126 16.74 -21.59 -30.59
C ARG A 126 16.35 -23.04 -30.84
N THR A 127 16.68 -23.93 -29.91
CA THR A 127 16.20 -25.31 -29.91
C THR A 127 14.67 -25.35 -30.01
N ALA A 128 14.16 -26.14 -30.95
CA ALA A 128 12.74 -26.27 -31.27
C ALA A 128 11.86 -26.82 -30.12
N ALA A 129 12.47 -27.25 -29.02
CA ALA A 129 11.74 -27.65 -27.82
C ALA A 129 11.24 -26.40 -27.06
N ARG A 130 10.14 -25.82 -27.56
CA ARG A 130 9.24 -25.06 -26.69
C ARG A 130 8.54 -26.06 -25.76
N ARG A 131 9.06 -26.23 -24.55
CA ARG A 131 8.24 -26.69 -23.42
C ARG A 131 8.26 -25.65 -22.31
N PRO A 132 7.10 -25.42 -21.65
CA PRO A 132 6.81 -24.24 -20.85
C PRO A 132 7.60 -24.20 -19.54
#